data_AF-A0A3P9IJL8-F1
#
_entry.id   AF-A0A3P9IJL8-F1
#
_cell.length_a   1.000
_cell.length_b   1.000
_cell.length_c   1.000
_cell.angle_alpha   90.00
_cell.angle_beta   90.00
_cell.angle_gamma   90.00
#
_symmetry.space_group_name_H-M   'P 1'
#
loop_
_entity.id
_entity.type
_entity.pdbx_description
1 polymer ?
#
loop_
_entity_poly.entity_id
_entity_poly.type
_entity_poly.pdbx_seq_one_letter_code
_entity_poly.pdbx_strand_id
1 'polypeptide(L)'
;MKTFSFILTPAVLMLLLAAGWTSAYKPVILVHGVLSGPRSLKMLTGFIKKAHPGTKVTVIDLFNYGNSTKPMWKQVEGFANVIPKIMEKSPEGVHLLCFSQEGLICRGVLSTLPNHNVHSFIVLSSPLAGQYGGHKMAGSGFWMPPLADRMIMSSPRGSPGIRVSTHLSLTT
;
A
#
# COMPACT_ATOMS: atom_id res chain seq x y z
N MET A 1 -13.87 45.41 -35.08
CA MET A 1 -13.47 44.28 -34.21
C MET A 1 -14.41 43.13 -34.53
N LYS A 2 -13.94 42.03 -35.14
CA LYS A 2 -14.80 40.89 -35.52
C LYS A 2 -14.94 39.98 -34.32
N THR A 3 -16.12 39.96 -33.71
CA THR A 3 -16.49 38.99 -32.67
C THR A 3 -16.66 37.63 -33.34
N PHE A 4 -15.72 36.72 -33.11
CA PHE A 4 -15.89 35.32 -33.51
C PHE A 4 -16.87 34.65 -32.54
N SER A 5 -18.11 34.45 -32.99
CA SER A 5 -19.12 33.69 -32.26
C SER A 5 -18.82 32.20 -32.43
N PHE A 6 -18.36 31.53 -31.36
CA PHE A 6 -18.13 30.10 -31.38
C PHE A 6 -19.49 29.38 -31.30
N ILE A 7 -19.95 28.79 -32.40
CA ILE A 7 -21.18 27.99 -32.41
C ILE A 7 -20.85 26.64 -31.77
N LEU A 8 -21.26 26.45 -30.51
CA LEU A 8 -21.11 25.18 -29.81
C LEU A 8 -22.09 24.18 -30.39
N THR A 9 -21.63 23.37 -31.34
CA THR A 9 -22.47 22.34 -31.96
C THR A 9 -22.72 21.19 -30.97
N PRO A 10 -23.86 20.48 -31.08
CA PRO A 10 -24.16 19.33 -30.23
C PRO A 10 -23.09 18.23 -30.33
N ALA A 11 -22.38 18.12 -31.46
CA ALA A 11 -21.23 17.23 -31.62
C ALA A 11 -20.02 17.64 -30.76
N VAL A 12 -19.73 18.95 -30.67
CA VAL A 12 -18.67 19.47 -29.79
C VAL A 12 -19.05 19.30 -28.33
N LEU A 13 -20.33 19.48 -27.97
CA LEU A 13 -20.82 19.21 -26.61
C LEU A 13 -20.72 17.73 -26.24
N MET A 14 -21.08 16.81 -27.14
CA MET A 14 -20.93 15.36 -26.93
C MET A 14 -19.47 14.93 -26.80
N LEU A 15 -18.54 15.54 -27.56
CA LEU A 15 -17.10 15.26 -27.44
C LEU A 15 -16.54 15.73 -26.09
N LEU A 16 -16.99 16.88 -25.58
CA LEU A 16 -16.60 17.40 -24.26
C LEU A 16 -17.16 16.54 -23.11
N LEU A 17 -18.39 16.05 -23.24
CA LEU A 17 -19.00 15.13 -22.28
C LEU A 17 -18.29 13.77 -22.26
N ALA A 18 -17.90 13.25 -23.42
CA ALA A 18 -17.13 12.01 -23.53
C ALA A 18 -15.70 12.14 -22.95
N ALA A 19 -15.08 13.31 -23.04
CA ALA A 19 -13.79 13.60 -22.43
C ALA A 19 -13.83 13.64 -20.89
N GLY A 20 -15.01 13.79 -20.28
CA GLY A 20 -15.20 13.84 -18.83
C GLY A 20 -15.13 12.48 -18.11
N TRP A 21 -15.02 11.37 -18.85
CA TRP A 21 -15.05 10.00 -18.31
C TRP A 21 -13.70 9.28 -18.39
N THR A 22 -12.59 9.98 -18.23
CA THR A 22 -11.32 9.30 -17.95
C THR A 22 -11.25 8.95 -16.47
N SER A 23 -11.47 7.67 -16.13
CA SER A 23 -11.23 7.19 -14.77
C SER A 23 -9.74 7.28 -14.46
N ALA A 24 -9.35 8.20 -13.58
CA ALA A 24 -7.98 8.30 -13.11
C ALA A 24 -7.64 7.06 -12.25
N TYR A 25 -6.41 6.56 -12.37
CA TYR A 25 -5.94 5.46 -11.53
C TYR A 25 -5.99 5.83 -10.05
N LYS A 26 -6.53 4.92 -9.22
CA LYS A 26 -6.54 5.10 -7.76
C LYS A 26 -5.08 5.21 -7.26
N PRO A 27 -4.80 6.11 -6.30
CA PRO A 27 -3.44 6.24 -5.77
C PRO A 27 -2.94 4.96 -5.12
N VAL A 28 -1.62 4.75 -5.19
CA VAL A 28 -0.96 3.58 -4.60
C VAL A 28 -0.09 4.02 -3.44
N ILE A 29 -0.35 3.46 -2.26
CA ILE A 29 0.47 3.59 -1.06
C ILE A 29 1.43 2.41 -1.02
N LEU A 30 2.74 2.68 -0.94
CA LEU A 30 3.78 1.65 -0.83
C LEU A 30 4.42 1.68 0.56
N VAL A 31 4.58 0.51 1.17
CA VAL A 31 5.28 0.30 2.44
C VAL A 31 6.45 -0.66 2.21
N HIS A 32 7.66 -0.21 2.56
CA HIS A 32 8.91 -0.95 2.34
C HIS A 32 9.03 -2.17 3.27
N GLY A 33 10.08 -2.98 3.06
CA GLY A 33 10.39 -4.17 3.84
C GLY A 33 11.29 -3.90 5.07
N VAL A 34 11.48 -4.92 5.91
CA VAL A 34 12.44 -4.94 7.02
C VAL A 34 13.87 -4.57 6.57
N LEU A 35 14.60 -3.81 7.39
CA LEU A 35 15.95 -3.28 7.16
C LEU A 35 16.08 -2.45 5.87
N SER A 36 14.97 -1.90 5.38
CA SER A 36 14.90 -1.14 4.15
C SER A 36 14.38 0.29 4.37
N GLY A 37 14.17 1.03 3.29
CA GLY A 37 13.54 2.35 3.31
C GLY A 37 12.97 2.68 1.94
N PRO A 38 12.36 3.86 1.73
CA PRO A 38 11.66 4.21 0.50
C PRO A 38 12.46 4.00 -0.80
N ARG A 39 13.78 4.18 -0.73
CA ARG A 39 14.68 4.00 -1.89
C ARG A 39 14.62 2.59 -2.49
N SER A 40 14.37 1.55 -1.70
CA SER A 40 14.28 0.17 -2.22
C SER A 40 13.07 -0.05 -3.13
N LEU A 41 12.04 0.78 -2.99
CA LEU A 41 10.82 0.72 -3.80
C LEU A 41 10.88 1.64 -5.03
N LYS A 42 12.03 2.24 -5.35
CA LYS A 42 12.19 3.12 -6.52
C LYS A 42 11.88 2.40 -7.83
N MET A 43 12.35 1.16 -7.98
CA MET A 43 12.10 0.37 -9.18
C MET A 43 10.61 0.03 -9.33
N LEU A 44 9.97 -0.45 -8.26
CA LEU A 44 8.53 -0.73 -8.24
C LEU A 44 7.70 0.52 -8.55
N THR A 45 8.05 1.66 -7.94
CA THR A 45 7.44 2.96 -8.25
C THR A 45 7.54 3.29 -9.74
N GLY A 46 8.71 3.05 -10.34
CA GLY A 46 8.95 3.24 -11.77
C GLY A 46 8.07 2.34 -12.63
N PHE A 47 7.94 1.06 -12.30
CA PHE A 47 7.05 0.14 -13.02
C PHE A 47 5.58 0.55 -12.94
N ILE A 48 5.09 0.94 -11.76
CA ILE A 48 3.70 1.42 -11.61
C ILE A 48 3.46 2.65 -12.48
N LYS A 49 4.35 3.65 -12.42
CA LYS A 49 4.19 4.88 -13.22
C LYS A 49 4.32 4.64 -14.73
N LYS A 50 5.14 3.68 -15.14
CA LYS A 50 5.31 3.30 -16.55
C LYS A 50 4.07 2.56 -17.08
N ALA A 51 3.54 1.61 -16.31
CA ALA A 51 2.38 0.81 -16.70
C ALA A 51 1.07 1.61 -16.59
N HIS A 52 0.96 2.50 -15.60
CA HIS A 52 -0.21 3.33 -15.34
C HIS A 52 0.19 4.81 -15.26
N PRO A 53 0.40 5.48 -16.42
CA PRO A 53 0.73 6.90 -16.46
C PRO A 53 -0.29 7.75 -15.69
N GLY A 54 0.20 8.74 -14.94
CA GLY A 54 -0.65 9.62 -14.12
C GLY A 54 -1.00 9.06 -12.72
N THR A 55 -0.69 7.79 -12.43
CA THR A 55 -0.93 7.22 -11.08
C THR A 55 -0.11 7.93 -10.01
N LYS A 56 -0.79 8.42 -8.96
CA LYS A 56 -0.13 8.96 -7.77
C LYS A 56 0.41 7.82 -6.91
N VAL A 57 1.72 7.73 -6.77
CA VAL A 57 2.39 6.75 -5.92
C VAL A 57 3.01 7.45 -4.72
N THR A 58 2.61 7.03 -3.51
CA THR A 58 3.15 7.55 -2.24
C THR A 58 3.91 6.42 -1.54
N VAL A 59 5.21 6.59 -1.37
CA VAL A 59 6.04 5.67 -0.56
C VAL A 59 6.12 6.25 0.84
N ILE A 60 5.68 5.50 1.85
CA ILE A 60 5.74 5.98 3.24
C ILE A 60 7.17 5.83 3.77
N ASP A 61 7.69 6.93 4.33
CA ASP A 61 9.04 7.03 4.89
C ASP A 61 8.99 6.92 6.42
N LEU A 62 8.76 5.71 6.93
CA LEU A 62 8.58 5.46 8.36
C LEU A 62 9.17 4.10 8.73
N PHE A 63 9.84 4.01 9.89
CA PHE A 63 10.52 2.80 10.38
C PHE A 63 11.63 2.28 9.45
N ASN A 64 12.43 3.18 8.88
CA ASN A 64 13.55 2.80 8.02
C ASN A 64 14.66 2.03 8.73
N TYR A 65 15.31 1.13 7.98
CA TYR A 65 16.54 0.43 8.35
C TYR A 65 16.37 -0.26 9.72
N GLY A 66 17.25 0.02 10.69
CA GLY A 66 17.14 -0.57 12.02
C GLY A 66 15.84 -0.22 12.77
N ASN A 67 15.11 0.83 12.37
CA ASN A 67 13.81 1.14 12.99
C ASN A 67 12.70 0.18 12.54
N SER A 68 12.89 -0.61 11.48
CA SER A 68 11.92 -1.63 11.06
C SER A 68 11.87 -2.82 12.01
N THR A 69 12.81 -2.93 12.96
CA THR A 69 12.84 -4.02 13.94
C THR A 69 12.17 -3.63 15.26
N LYS A 70 11.55 -2.45 15.34
CA LYS A 70 10.75 -2.05 16.50
C LYS A 70 9.55 -3.00 16.66
N PRO A 71 8.98 -3.11 17.88
CA PRO A 71 7.81 -3.96 18.13
C PRO A 71 6.71 -3.71 17.09
N MET A 72 6.16 -4.76 16.51
CA MET A 72 5.24 -4.65 15.37
C MET A 72 4.02 -3.77 15.68
N TRP A 73 3.45 -3.85 16.88
CA TRP A 73 2.33 -3.00 17.28
C TRP A 73 2.69 -1.51 17.31
N LYS A 74 3.92 -1.15 17.67
CA LYS A 74 4.41 0.24 17.57
C LYS A 74 4.48 0.69 16.11
N GLN A 75 4.82 -0.22 15.20
CA GLN A 75 4.80 0.08 13.77
C GLN A 75 3.37 0.25 13.25
N VAL A 76 2.45 -0.63 13.65
CA VAL A 76 1.02 -0.53 13.34
C VAL A 76 0.47 0.84 13.77
N GLU A 77 0.72 1.26 15.01
CA GLU A 77 0.31 2.58 15.51
C GLU A 77 0.89 3.73 14.67
N GLY A 78 2.19 3.66 14.35
CA GLY A 78 2.85 4.68 13.54
C GLY A 78 2.26 4.81 12.13
N PHE A 79 2.04 3.70 11.44
CA PHE A 79 1.43 3.70 10.11
C PHE A 79 -0.06 4.07 10.15
N ALA A 80 -0.80 3.67 11.19
CA ALA A 80 -2.20 4.05 11.39
C ALA A 80 -2.38 5.57 11.56
N ASN A 81 -1.35 6.31 11.96
CA ASN A 81 -1.38 7.78 12.04
C ASN A 81 -1.12 8.50 10.71
N VAL A 82 -0.63 7.79 9.69
CA VAL A 82 -0.19 8.37 8.40
C VAL A 82 -1.08 7.92 7.26
N ILE A 83 -1.41 6.63 7.19
CA ILE A 83 -2.19 6.04 6.10
C ILE A 83 -3.56 6.72 5.92
N PRO A 84 -4.36 6.97 6.97
CA PRO A 84 -5.65 7.67 6.83
C PRO A 84 -5.53 9.05 6.18
N LYS A 85 -4.49 9.82 6.49
CA LYS A 85 -4.28 11.16 5.91
C LYS A 85 -4.00 11.12 4.41
N ILE A 86 -3.54 9.98 3.90
CA ILE A 86 -3.37 9.73 2.46
C ILE A 86 -4.72 9.32 1.86
N MET A 87 -5.45 8.45 2.54
CA MET A 87 -6.80 7.97 2.15
C MET A 87 -7.82 9.11 2.03
N GLU A 88 -7.81 10.06 2.96
CA GLU A 88 -8.70 11.23 3.00
C GLU A 88 -8.60 12.09 1.73
N LYS A 89 -7.42 12.11 1.09
CA LYS A 89 -7.18 12.84 -0.16
C LYS A 89 -7.69 12.10 -1.39
N SER A 90 -8.31 10.94 -1.22
CA SER A 90 -8.69 10.03 -2.30
C SER A 90 -10.00 9.34 -1.92
N PRO A 91 -11.13 10.08 -1.95
CA PRO A 91 -12.43 9.55 -1.51
C PRO A 91 -12.86 8.29 -2.26
N GLU A 92 -12.48 8.19 -3.54
CA GLU A 92 -12.68 7.02 -4.40
C GLU A 92 -11.88 5.78 -3.96
N GLY A 93 -10.96 5.91 -3.01
CA GLY A 93 -10.16 4.81 -2.46
C GLY A 93 -8.73 4.76 -3.00
N VAL A 94 -7.94 3.89 -2.38
CA VAL A 94 -6.51 3.70 -2.65
C VAL A 94 -6.14 2.23 -2.79
N HIS A 95 -5.03 1.94 -3.45
CA HIS A 95 -4.36 0.64 -3.33
C HIS A 95 -3.29 0.72 -2.24
N LEU A 96 -3.21 -0.29 -1.38
CA LEU A 96 -2.18 -0.42 -0.36
C LEU A 96 -1.31 -1.63 -0.70
N LEU A 97 -0.03 -1.40 -0.98
CA LEU A 97 0.94 -2.45 -1.28
C LEU A 97 2.04 -2.47 -0.22
N CYS A 98 2.19 -3.61 0.45
CA CYS A 98 3.13 -3.77 1.54
C CYS A 98 4.06 -4.95 1.25
N PHE A 99 5.37 -4.70 1.34
CA PHE A 99 6.40 -5.67 0.97
C PHE A 99 6.93 -6.42 2.21
N SER A 100 7.19 -7.72 2.09
CA SER A 100 7.85 -8.51 3.14
C SER A 100 7.13 -8.40 4.51
N GLN A 101 7.85 -8.16 5.61
CA GLN A 101 7.31 -8.05 6.98
C GLN A 101 6.11 -7.09 7.08
N GLU A 102 6.10 -6.03 6.30
CA GLU A 102 5.15 -4.94 6.42
C GLU A 102 3.77 -5.31 5.88
N GLY A 103 3.62 -6.45 5.18
CA GLY A 103 2.31 -7.04 4.94
C GLY A 103 1.56 -7.39 6.23
N LEU A 104 2.25 -7.85 7.27
CA LEU A 104 1.65 -8.08 8.59
C LEU A 104 1.27 -6.74 9.26
N ILE A 105 2.15 -5.74 9.16
CA ILE A 105 1.92 -4.41 9.72
C ILE A 105 0.70 -3.76 9.07
N CYS A 106 0.63 -3.73 7.74
CA CYS A 106 -0.51 -3.21 7.01
C CYS A 106 -1.79 -3.97 7.31
N ARG A 107 -1.74 -5.31 7.43
CA ARG A 107 -2.91 -6.09 7.88
C ARG A 107 -3.37 -5.65 9.27
N GLY A 108 -2.42 -5.41 10.19
CA GLY A 108 -2.70 -4.87 11.52
C GLY A 108 -3.35 -3.49 11.46
N VAL A 109 -2.81 -2.57 10.65
CA VAL A 109 -3.37 -1.23 10.45
C VAL A 109 -4.81 -1.30 9.93
N LEU A 110 -5.08 -2.10 8.89
CA LEU A 110 -6.44 -2.22 8.37
C LEU A 110 -7.40 -2.87 9.37
N SER A 111 -6.89 -3.74 10.25
CA SER A 111 -7.67 -4.34 11.33
C SER A 111 -8.04 -3.34 12.44
N THR A 112 -7.26 -2.26 12.59
CA THR A 112 -7.53 -1.19 13.58
C THR A 112 -8.25 0.02 12.98
N LEU A 113 -8.42 0.08 11.64
CA LEU A 113 -9.10 1.16 10.93
C LEU A 113 -10.43 0.66 10.32
N PRO A 114 -11.54 0.66 11.08
CA PRO A 114 -12.81 0.08 10.61
C PRO A 114 -13.39 0.79 9.38
N ASN A 115 -13.03 2.06 9.14
CA ASN A 115 -13.56 2.90 8.07
C ASN A 115 -12.49 3.26 7.02
N HIS A 116 -11.60 2.34 6.68
CA HIS A 116 -10.62 2.57 5.61
C HIS A 116 -11.26 2.49 4.21
N ASN A 117 -10.70 3.18 3.22
CA ASN A 117 -11.15 3.09 1.81
C ASN A 117 -10.15 2.34 0.89
N VAL A 118 -9.41 1.37 1.44
CA VAL A 118 -8.54 0.50 0.63
C VAL A 118 -9.37 -0.31 -0.35
N HIS A 119 -9.12 -0.12 -1.63
CA HIS A 119 -9.74 -0.88 -2.72
C HIS A 119 -9.02 -2.21 -2.99
N SER A 120 -7.69 -2.20 -2.99
CA SER A 120 -6.89 -3.44 -3.09
C SER A 120 -5.80 -3.43 -2.05
N PHE A 121 -5.72 -4.52 -1.30
CA PHE A 121 -4.65 -4.78 -0.35
C PHE A 121 -3.71 -5.84 -0.95
N ILE A 122 -2.51 -5.41 -1.32
CA ILE A 122 -1.51 -6.22 -2.01
C ILE A 122 -0.38 -6.48 -1.02
N VAL A 123 -0.11 -7.75 -0.75
CA VAL A 123 0.93 -8.18 0.18
C VAL A 123 1.99 -8.96 -0.60
N LEU A 124 3.11 -8.30 -0.85
CA LEU A 124 4.13 -8.81 -1.75
C LEU A 124 5.20 -9.54 -0.95
N SER A 125 5.26 -10.88 -1.10
CA SER A 125 6.21 -11.75 -0.41
C SER A 125 6.17 -11.62 1.13
N SER A 126 4.98 -11.45 1.71
CA SER A 126 4.80 -11.21 3.14
C SER A 126 4.54 -12.49 3.94
N PRO A 127 5.18 -12.68 5.12
CA PRO A 127 4.98 -13.86 5.97
C PRO A 127 3.68 -13.76 6.78
N LEU A 128 2.52 -13.78 6.12
CA LEU A 128 1.21 -13.52 6.75
C LEU A 128 0.80 -14.54 7.83
N ALA A 129 1.42 -15.73 7.81
CA ALA A 129 1.24 -16.81 8.78
C ALA A 129 2.47 -17.00 9.70
N GLY A 130 3.31 -15.97 9.81
CA GLY A 130 4.58 -16.05 10.50
C GLY A 130 5.71 -16.57 9.61
N GLN A 131 6.92 -16.59 10.17
CA GLN A 131 8.14 -17.04 9.52
C GLN A 131 8.78 -18.13 10.38
N TYR A 132 9.09 -19.27 9.78
CA TYR A 132 9.86 -20.34 10.40
C TYR A 132 11.15 -20.55 9.59
N GLY A 133 12.30 -20.46 10.28
CA GLY A 133 13.62 -20.36 9.64
C GLY A 133 14.07 -18.91 9.42
N GLY A 134 15.38 -18.64 9.55
CA GLY A 134 15.95 -17.28 9.48
C GLY A 134 16.80 -16.86 10.69
N HIS A 135 17.06 -17.77 11.63
CA HIS A 135 17.82 -17.48 12.86
C HIS A 135 19.29 -17.05 12.62
N LYS A 136 19.86 -17.31 11.43
CA LYS A 136 21.29 -17.11 11.14
C LYS A 136 21.68 -15.77 10.51
N MET A 137 20.78 -14.77 10.46
CA MET A 137 21.17 -13.42 10.02
C MET A 137 21.82 -12.58 11.14
N ALA A 138 21.86 -13.10 12.36
CA ALA A 138 22.57 -12.51 13.49
C ALA A 138 23.96 -13.13 13.63
N GLY A 139 24.92 -12.67 12.81
CA GLY A 139 26.32 -12.77 13.20
C GLY A 139 26.48 -12.06 14.54
N SER A 140 26.78 -12.83 15.59
CA SER A 140 27.16 -12.36 16.94
C SER A 140 26.32 -11.20 17.51
N GLY A 141 25.15 -11.51 18.10
CA GLY A 141 24.57 -10.66 19.16
C GLY A 141 23.14 -10.14 18.98
N PHE A 142 22.46 -10.40 17.85
CA PHE A 142 21.06 -10.00 17.70
C PHE A 142 20.11 -11.13 18.12
N TRP A 143 19.77 -11.17 19.42
CA TRP A 143 18.73 -12.05 19.95
C TRP A 143 17.35 -11.46 19.62
N MET A 144 16.62 -12.06 18.68
CA MET A 144 15.19 -11.79 18.53
C MET A 144 14.43 -12.59 19.60
N PRO A 145 13.67 -11.95 20.52
CA PRO A 145 12.82 -12.69 21.43
C PRO A 145 11.81 -13.54 20.65
N PRO A 146 11.43 -14.73 21.16
CA PRO A 146 10.39 -15.54 20.56
C PRO A 146 9.10 -14.71 20.38
N LEU A 147 8.65 -14.55 19.15
CA LEU A 147 7.41 -13.84 18.80
C LEU A 147 6.13 -14.61 19.20
N ALA A 148 6.24 -15.60 20.10
CA ALA A 148 5.19 -16.59 20.33
C ALA A 148 4.09 -16.14 21.32
N ASP A 149 4.32 -15.16 22.21
CA ASP A 149 3.45 -15.08 23.39
C ASP A 149 2.19 -14.22 23.28
N ARG A 150 1.99 -13.39 22.23
CA ARG A 150 0.73 -12.62 22.08
C ARG A 150 0.31 -12.33 20.63
N MET A 151 0.47 -13.28 19.72
CA MET A 151 -0.14 -13.20 18.40
C MET A 151 -1.33 -14.16 18.31
N ILE A 152 -2.43 -13.82 19.00
CA ILE A 152 -3.73 -14.41 18.66
C ILE A 152 -4.10 -13.87 17.28
N MET A 153 -3.86 -14.67 16.24
CA MET A 153 -4.42 -14.47 14.91
C MET A 153 -5.92 -14.75 14.99
N SER A 154 -6.70 -13.81 15.53
CA SER A 154 -8.10 -13.72 15.14
C SER A 154 -8.11 -13.26 13.69
N SER A 155 -8.42 -14.19 12.78
CA SER A 155 -8.72 -13.88 11.39
C SER A 155 -9.84 -12.84 11.36
N PRO A 156 -9.61 -11.60 10.88
CA PRO A 156 -10.72 -10.72 10.59
C PRO A 156 -11.46 -11.35 9.43
N ARG A 157 -12.71 -11.77 9.68
CA ARG A 157 -13.67 -12.03 8.60
C ARG A 157 -13.55 -10.86 7.63
N GLY A 158 -13.21 -11.16 6.38
CA GLY A 158 -12.92 -10.14 5.37
C GLY A 158 -14.00 -9.08 5.36
N SER A 159 -13.61 -7.82 5.53
CA SER A 159 -14.51 -6.69 5.31
C SER A 159 -15.06 -6.80 3.89
N PRO A 160 -16.39 -6.73 3.69
CA PRO A 160 -16.98 -6.81 2.35
C PRO A 160 -16.34 -5.76 1.45
N GLY A 161 -15.64 -6.19 0.39
CA GLY A 161 -15.08 -5.30 -0.63
C GLY A 161 -13.56 -5.23 -0.74
N ILE A 162 -12.77 -5.83 0.15
CA ILE A 162 -11.30 -5.84 0.00
C ILE A 162 -10.88 -7.02 -0.89
N ARG A 163 -10.33 -6.72 -2.06
CA ARG A 163 -9.61 -7.72 -2.86
C ARG A 163 -8.19 -7.87 -2.29
N VAL A 164 -7.93 -8.98 -1.60
CA VAL A 164 -6.59 -9.38 -1.17
C VAL A 164 -5.94 -10.18 -2.29
N SER A 165 -4.80 -9.73 -2.79
CA SER A 165 -3.99 -10.47 -3.77
C SER A 165 -2.68 -10.90 -3.14
N THR A 166 -2.46 -12.21 -3.03
CA THR A 166 -1.20 -12.81 -2.61
C THR A 166 -0.52 -13.37 -3.86
N HIS A 167 0.51 -12.68 -4.36
CA HIS A 167 1.42 -13.27 -5.34
C HIS A 167 2.61 -13.90 -4.60
N LEU A 168 2.56 -15.23 -4.47
CA LEU A 168 3.68 -16.05 -4.01
C LEU A 168 4.41 -16.56 -5.26
N SER A 169 5.39 -15.81 -5.78
CA SER A 169 6.29 -16.36 -6.79
C SER A 169 7.33 -17.24 -6.10
N LEU A 170 6.95 -18.49 -5.84
CA LEU A 170 7.91 -19.58 -5.66
C LEU A 170 8.23 -20.10 -7.07
N THR A 171 9.24 -19.54 -7.71
CA THR A 171 9.91 -20.22 -8.84
C THR A 171 11.33 -20.52 -8.42
N THR A 172 11.50 -21.80 -8.05
CA THR A 172 12.71 -22.64 -7.89
C THR A 172 13.96 -22.01 -7.29
#